data_AF-A0A916DCR8-F1
#
_entry.id   AF-A0A916DCR8-F1
#
_cell.length_a   1.000
_cell.length_b   1.000
_cell.length_c   1.000
_cell.angle_alpha   90.00
_cell.angle_beta   90.00
_cell.angle_gamma   90.00
#
_symmetry.space_group_name_H-M   'P 1'
#
loop_
_entity.id
_entity.type
_entity.pdbx_description
1 polymer ?
#
loop_
_entity_poly.entity_id
_entity_poly.type
_entity_poly.pdbx_seq_one_letter_code
_entity_poly.pdbx_strand_id
1 'polypeptide(L)'
;MMTNSLDIRIFQMLFTEDRFASMFKTVDRLHDIVTEGKLAQVTNLSKEEVIGWLKDIAYTLDETIRELEGDDHERDSEFLRLLSLVK
;
A
#
# COMPACT_ATOMS: atom_id res chain seq x y z
N MET A 1 -26.66 9.04 10.47
CA MET A 1 -25.27 9.46 10.77
C MET A 1 -24.81 8.81 12.06
N MET A 2 -24.27 7.59 11.95
CA MET A 2 -23.59 6.81 12.99
C MET A 2 -22.60 5.87 12.27
N THR A 3 -21.56 6.44 11.65
CA THR A 3 -20.66 5.68 10.74
C THR A 3 -19.20 5.70 11.20
N ASN A 4 -18.67 6.85 11.63
CA ASN A 4 -17.22 6.99 11.87
C ASN A 4 -16.60 6.05 12.91
N SER A 5 -17.30 5.71 14.01
CA SER A 5 -16.73 4.85 15.07
C SER A 5 -16.82 3.35 14.79
N LEU A 6 -17.75 2.94 13.92
CA LEU A 6 -17.83 1.56 13.45
C LEU A 6 -16.71 1.31 12.43
N ASP A 7 -16.50 2.27 11.52
CA ASP A 7 -15.49 2.20 10.47
C ASP A 7 -14.07 2.15 11.06
N ILE A 8 -13.75 2.99 12.05
CA ILE A 8 -12.44 2.96 12.73
C ILE A 8 -12.16 1.62 13.40
N ARG A 9 -13.16 1.02 14.06
CA ARG A 9 -12.97 -0.29 14.74
C ARG A 9 -12.75 -1.42 13.73
N ILE A 10 -13.42 -1.35 12.58
CA ILE A 10 -13.17 -2.29 11.48
C ILE A 10 -11.73 -2.15 11.00
N PHE A 11 -11.24 -0.92 10.76
CA PHE A 11 -9.86 -0.71 10.34
C PHE A 11 -8.84 -1.18 11.38
N GLN A 12 -9.08 -0.96 12.66
CA GLN A 12 -8.24 -1.48 13.74
C GLN A 12 -8.15 -3.02 13.75
N MET A 13 -9.20 -3.72 13.32
CA MET A 13 -9.19 -5.17 13.18
C MET A 13 -8.51 -5.66 11.88
N LEU A 14 -8.47 -4.83 10.85
CA LEU A 14 -7.86 -5.17 9.55
C LEU A 14 -6.35 -4.88 9.53
N PHE A 15 -5.90 -3.83 10.21
CA PHE A 15 -4.50 -3.37 10.18
C PHE A 15 -3.78 -3.72 11.48
N THR A 16 -3.78 -5.00 11.84
CA THR A 16 -3.02 -5.54 12.97
C THR A 16 -1.65 -6.04 12.52
N GLU A 17 -0.71 -6.20 13.46
CA GLU A 17 0.61 -6.81 13.21
C GLU A 17 0.49 -8.16 12.49
N ASP A 18 -0.37 -9.06 12.98
CA ASP A 18 -0.59 -10.38 12.37
C ASP A 18 -1.05 -10.28 10.92
N ARG A 19 -1.86 -9.26 10.58
CA ARG A 19 -2.35 -9.03 9.21
C ARG A 19 -1.22 -8.56 8.31
N PHE A 20 -0.39 -7.62 8.76
CA PHE A 20 0.81 -7.21 8.02
C PHE A 20 1.78 -8.38 7.82
N ALA A 21 2.04 -9.17 8.87
CA ALA A 21 2.90 -10.34 8.79
C ALA A 21 2.34 -11.40 7.81
N SER A 22 1.03 -11.63 7.80
CA SER A 22 0.38 -12.54 6.86
C SER A 22 0.49 -12.06 5.42
N MET A 23 0.31 -10.75 5.17
CA MET A 23 0.47 -10.16 3.85
C MET A 23 1.91 -10.31 3.34
N PHE A 24 2.88 -9.97 4.19
CA PHE A 24 4.31 -10.14 3.89
C PHE A 24 4.63 -11.59 3.50
N LYS A 25 4.24 -12.57 4.34
CA LYS A 25 4.47 -14.00 4.06
C LYS A 25 3.83 -14.46 2.75
N THR A 26 2.69 -13.88 2.38
CA THR A 26 1.99 -14.24 1.13
C THR A 26 2.78 -13.74 -0.08
N VAL A 27 3.26 -12.50 -0.05
CA VAL A 27 4.08 -11.92 -1.12
C VAL A 27 5.45 -12.60 -1.20
N ASP A 28 6.07 -12.90 -0.05
CA ASP A 28 7.33 -13.65 0.04
C ASP A 28 7.20 -15.05 -0.58
N ARG A 29 6.09 -15.75 -0.31
CA ARG A 29 5.81 -17.04 -0.94
C ARG A 29 5.59 -16.94 -2.45
N LEU A 30 4.94 -15.88 -2.92
CA LEU A 30 4.81 -15.62 -4.36
C LEU A 30 6.18 -15.37 -4.99
N HIS A 31 7.08 -14.66 -4.31
CA HIS A 31 8.46 -14.44 -4.75
C HIS A 31 9.23 -15.76 -4.90
N ASP A 32 9.13 -16.70 -3.95
CA ASP A 32 9.72 -18.04 -4.07
C ASP A 32 9.22 -18.76 -5.34
N ILE A 33 7.90 -18.77 -5.54
CA ILE A 33 7.25 -19.44 -6.68
C ILE A 33 7.72 -18.85 -8.01
N VAL A 34 7.85 -17.53 -8.10
CA VAL A 34 8.34 -16.84 -9.30
C VAL A 34 9.81 -17.18 -9.56
N THR A 35 10.63 -17.17 -8.50
CA THR A 35 12.06 -17.54 -8.57
C THR A 35 12.25 -18.98 -9.05
N GLU A 36 11.40 -19.90 -8.60
CA GLU A 36 11.40 -21.30 -9.04
C GLU A 36 10.78 -21.52 -10.44
N GLY A 37 10.23 -20.48 -11.08
CA GLY A 37 9.59 -20.58 -12.40
C GLY A 37 8.25 -21.32 -12.39
N LYS A 38 7.56 -21.37 -11.24
CA LYS A 38 6.34 -22.18 -11.03
C LYS A 38 5.04 -21.38 -11.06
N LEU A 39 5.06 -20.12 -11.49
CA LEU A 39 3.90 -19.23 -11.43
C LEU A 39 2.63 -19.83 -12.08
N ALA A 40 2.76 -20.42 -13.26
CA ALA A 40 1.64 -21.03 -14.00
C ALA A 40 1.00 -22.25 -13.29
N GLN A 41 1.64 -22.79 -12.24
CA GLN A 41 1.13 -23.93 -11.48
C GLN A 41 0.23 -23.51 -10.30
N VAL A 42 0.29 -22.25 -9.88
CA VAL A 42 -0.34 -21.77 -8.64
C VAL A 42 -1.45 -20.74 -8.87
N THR A 43 -1.58 -20.23 -10.09
CA THR A 43 -2.59 -19.25 -10.46
C THR A 43 -2.98 -19.39 -11.92
N ASN A 44 -4.21 -18.98 -12.23
CA ASN A 44 -4.72 -18.90 -13.61
C ASN A 44 -4.44 -17.53 -14.27
N LEU A 45 -3.84 -16.59 -13.54
CA LEU A 45 -3.44 -15.30 -14.10
C LEU A 45 -2.24 -15.44 -15.02
N SER A 46 -2.22 -14.68 -16.10
CA SER A 46 -1.03 -14.48 -16.93
C SER A 46 0.07 -13.78 -16.12
N LYS A 47 1.31 -13.93 -16.58
CA LYS A 47 2.47 -13.26 -15.96
C LYS A 47 2.26 -11.73 -15.96
N GLU A 48 1.71 -11.19 -17.03
CA GLU A 48 1.46 -9.78 -17.24
C GLU A 48 0.42 -9.25 -16.23
N GLU A 49 -0.66 -9.99 -15.99
CA GLU A 49 -1.66 -9.65 -14.98
C GLU A 49 -1.07 -9.65 -13.56
N VAL A 50 -0.26 -10.66 -13.22
CA VAL A 50 0.42 -10.71 -11.91
C VAL A 50 1.36 -9.51 -11.74
N ILE A 51 2.12 -9.15 -12.79
CA ILE A 51 2.99 -7.97 -12.77
C ILE A 51 2.16 -6.69 -12.56
N GLY A 52 1.02 -6.55 -13.24
CA GLY A 52 0.12 -5.40 -13.07
C GLY A 52 -0.30 -5.23 -11.61
N TRP A 53 -0.85 -6.29 -11.01
CA TRP A 53 -1.27 -6.27 -9.61
C TRP A 53 -0.12 -5.96 -8.64
N LEU A 54 1.07 -6.54 -8.86
CA LEU A 54 2.23 -6.27 -8.01
C LEU A 54 2.69 -4.81 -8.11
N LYS A 55 2.61 -4.19 -9.30
CA LYS A 55 2.93 -2.77 -9.48
C LYS A 55 1.93 -1.87 -8.77
N ASP A 56 0.64 -2.15 -8.89
CA ASP A 56 -0.41 -1.35 -8.23
C ASP A 56 -0.31 -1.45 -6.70
N ILE A 57 -0.01 -2.64 -6.19
CA ILE A 57 0.25 -2.86 -4.76
C ILE A 57 1.50 -2.09 -4.33
N ALA A 58 2.62 -2.23 -5.06
CA ALA A 58 3.87 -1.54 -4.71
C ALA A 58 3.70 -0.01 -4.73
N TYR A 59 3.00 0.53 -5.73
CA TYR A 59 2.68 1.95 -5.80
C TYR A 59 1.86 2.40 -4.59
N THR A 60 0.79 1.67 -4.25
CA THR A 60 -0.07 2.02 -3.11
C THR A 60 0.70 1.98 -1.79
N LEU A 61 1.59 0.99 -1.62
CA LEU A 61 2.45 0.89 -0.45
C LEU A 61 3.45 2.06 -0.37
N ASP A 62 4.10 2.42 -1.49
CA ASP A 62 5.04 3.54 -1.54
C ASP A 62 4.35 4.87 -1.18
N GLU A 63 3.19 5.15 -1.77
CA GLU A 63 2.39 6.33 -1.46
C GLU A 63 1.96 6.35 0.01
N THR A 64 1.47 5.22 0.53
CA THR A 64 1.07 5.13 1.95
C THR A 64 2.26 5.40 2.89
N ILE A 65 3.45 4.91 2.55
CA ILE A 65 4.67 5.17 3.33
C ILE A 65 5.04 6.65 3.27
N ARG A 66 5.06 7.26 2.08
CA ARG A 66 5.33 8.70 1.91
C ARG A 66 4.36 9.56 2.71
N GLU A 67 3.07 9.23 2.69
CA GLU A 67 2.05 9.93 3.48
C GLU A 67 2.29 9.76 4.99
N LEU A 68 2.68 8.57 5.46
CA LEU A 68 3.01 8.30 6.87
C LEU A 68 4.29 9.00 7.32
N GLU A 69 5.29 9.12 6.45
CA GLU A 69 6.55 9.83 6.69
C GLU A 69 6.35 11.35 6.66
N GLY A 70 5.23 11.83 6.08
CA GLY A 70 4.86 13.24 6.04
C GLY A 70 5.40 14.00 4.81
N ASP A 71 5.98 13.29 3.85
CA ASP A 71 6.65 13.85 2.65
C ASP A 71 5.71 14.58 1.67
N ASP A 72 4.39 14.43 1.85
CA ASP A 72 3.35 15.11 1.06
C ASP A 72 2.76 16.35 1.76
N HIS A 73 2.75 16.39 3.09
CA HIS A 73 2.16 17.52 3.84
C HIS A 73 3.09 18.74 3.95
N GLU A 74 4.41 18.55 3.87
CA GLU A 74 5.36 19.69 3.87
C GLU A 74 5.31 20.50 2.57
N ARG A 75 5.10 19.84 1.42
CA ARG A 75 5.06 20.51 0.10
C ARG A 75 3.89 21.49 -0.03
N ASP A 76 2.72 21.12 0.48
CA ASP A 76 1.55 22.01 0.49
C ASP A 76 1.69 23.14 1.50
N SER A 77 2.27 22.88 2.67
CA SER A 77 2.50 23.89 3.71
C SER A 77 3.54 24.93 3.29
N GLU A 78 4.66 24.52 2.68
CA GLU A 78 5.70 25.42 2.18
C GLU A 78 5.22 26.23 0.98
N PHE A 79 4.49 25.62 0.04
CA PHE A 79 3.91 26.33 -1.10
C PHE A 79 2.91 27.42 -0.65
N LEU A 80 2.00 27.09 0.27
CA LEU A 80 1.05 28.06 0.84
C LEU A 80 1.76 29.16 1.66
N ARG A 81 2.83 28.80 2.39
CA ARG A 81 3.68 29.76 3.10
C ARG A 81 4.37 30.72 2.14
N LEU A 82 4.95 30.24 1.05
CA LEU A 82 5.60 31.07 0.03
C LEU A 82 4.60 32.00 -0.65
N LEU A 83 3.39 31.53 -0.99
CA LEU A 83 2.32 32.38 -1.52
C LEU A 83 1.88 33.49 -0.54
N SER A 84 1.96 33.24 0.77
CA SER A 84 1.65 34.24 1.79
C SER A 84 2.71 35.35 1.92
N LEU A 85 3.93 35.10 1.46
CA LEU A 85 5.07 36.03 1.53
C LEU A 85 5.19 36.96 0.31
N VAL A 86 4.42 36.71 -0.76
CA VAL A 86 4.40 37.54 -1.99
C VAL A 86 3.26 38.60 -1.95
N LYS A 87 2.87 39.06 -0.75
CA LYS A 87 1.91 40.16 -0.57
C LYS A 87 2.60 41.47 -0.21
#